data_AF-A0A3C1W7V8-F1
#
_entry.id   AF-A0A3C1W7V8-F1
#
_cell.length_a   1.000
_cell.length_b   1.000
_cell.length_c   1.000
_cell.angle_alpha   90.00
_cell.angle_beta   90.00
_cell.angle_gamma   90.00
#
_symmetry.space_group_name_H-M   'P 1'
#
loop_
_entity.id
_entity.type
_entity.pdbx_description
1 polymer ?
#
loop_
_entity_poly.entity_id
_entity_poly.type
_entity_poly.pdbx_seq_one_letter_code
_entity_poly.pdbx_strand_id
1 'polypeptide(L)'
;MTACLLLIPLIGVIAILRGRDPGATARLATALMLATGILLAGLWAMGIRDGLSIAPVVLSKPEIRLGLGLYDGMSVIMMLLSVVVAFAAARTGSCKKRHESLWNIS
;
A
#
# COMPACT_ATOMS: atom_id res chain seq x y z
N MET A 1 -7.64 -3.16 -10.51
CA MET A 1 -6.97 -3.96 -9.46
C MET A 1 -5.91 -3.17 -8.68
N THR A 2 -5.31 -2.14 -9.27
CA THR A 2 -4.38 -1.20 -8.63
C THR A 2 -4.91 -0.53 -7.36
N ALA A 3 -6.23 -0.31 -7.26
CA ALA A 3 -6.88 0.24 -6.06
C ALA A 3 -6.61 -0.59 -4.79
N CYS A 4 -6.33 -1.90 -4.90
CA CYS A 4 -5.95 -2.73 -3.76
C CYS A 4 -4.70 -2.20 -3.06
N LEU A 5 -3.74 -1.65 -3.79
CA LEU A 5 -2.52 -1.06 -3.19
C LEU A 5 -2.82 0.17 -2.32
N LEU A 6 -3.92 0.88 -2.59
CA LEU A 6 -4.37 2.01 -1.77
C LEU A 6 -5.27 1.54 -0.61
N LEU A 7 -6.13 0.56 -0.85
CA LEU A 7 -7.09 0.09 0.14
C LEU A 7 -6.44 -0.75 1.25
N ILE A 8 -5.43 -1.57 0.94
CA ILE A 8 -4.72 -2.40 1.93
C ILE A 8 -4.13 -1.57 3.08
N PRO A 9 -3.32 -0.51 2.84
CA PRO A 9 -2.77 0.29 3.93
C PRO A 9 -3.86 1.05 4.68
N LEU A 10 -4.92 1.51 3.98
CA LEU A 10 -6.03 2.22 4.61
C LEU A 10 -6.81 1.31 5.59
N ILE A 11 -7.10 0.08 5.19
CA ILE A 11 -7.71 -0.93 6.06
C ILE A 11 -6.77 -1.26 7.23
N GLY A 12 -5.46 -1.32 6.98
CA GLY A 12 -4.44 -1.47 8.02
C GLY A 12 -4.53 -0.38 9.08
N VAL A 13 -4.62 0.89 8.68
CA VAL A 13 -4.78 2.03 9.60
C VAL A 13 -6.07 1.90 10.39
N ILE A 14 -7.20 1.60 9.75
CA ILE A 14 -8.50 1.43 10.43
C ILE A 14 -8.43 0.30 11.46
N ALA A 15 -7.76 -0.81 11.14
CA ALA A 15 -7.59 -1.93 12.06
C ALA A 15 -6.74 -1.57 13.28
N ILE A 16 -5.67 -0.78 13.09
CA ILE A 16 -4.85 -0.26 14.19
C ILE A 16 -5.66 0.67 15.10
N LEU A 17 -6.46 1.57 14.51
CA LEU A 17 -7.33 2.48 15.26
C LEU A 17 -8.42 1.74 16.05
N ARG A 18 -8.84 0.56 15.61
CA ARG A 18 -9.76 -0.33 16.33
C ARG A 18 -9.08 -1.15 17.45
N GLY A 19 -7.79 -0.91 17.73
CA GLY A 19 -7.08 -1.54 18.85
C GLY A 19 -6.39 -2.86 18.52
N ARG A 20 -6.24 -3.24 17.23
CA ARG A 20 -5.34 -4.36 16.88
C ARG A 20 -3.89 -4.01 17.13
N ASP A 21 -3.06 -5.02 17.37
CA ASP A 21 -1.62 -4.86 17.53
C ASP A 21 -1.02 -4.13 16.30
N PRO A 22 -0.44 -2.92 16.49
CA PRO A 22 0.11 -2.15 15.40
C PRO A 22 1.26 -2.86 14.69
N GLY A 23 2.07 -3.63 15.42
CA GLY A 23 3.25 -4.30 14.86
C GLY A 23 2.87 -5.45 13.93
N ALA A 24 1.97 -6.34 14.37
CA ALA A 24 1.47 -7.42 13.53
C ALA A 24 0.66 -6.90 12.33
N THR A 25 -0.23 -5.91 12.57
CA THR A 25 -1.12 -5.38 11.53
C THR A 25 -0.34 -4.64 10.43
N ALA A 26 0.66 -3.83 10.79
CA ALA A 26 1.51 -3.14 9.81
C ALA A 26 2.35 -4.13 8.99
N ARG A 27 2.90 -5.19 9.61
CA ARG A 27 3.66 -6.22 8.89
C ARG A 27 2.80 -7.01 7.91
N LEU A 28 1.56 -7.34 8.29
CA LEU A 28 0.60 -8.01 7.41
C LEU A 28 0.17 -7.10 6.26
N ALA A 29 -0.22 -5.86 6.55
CA ALA A 29 -0.65 -4.91 5.52
C ALA A 29 0.46 -4.65 4.48
N THR A 30 1.70 -4.44 4.94
CA THR A 30 2.83 -4.24 4.02
C THR A 30 3.24 -5.50 3.26
N ALA A 31 3.10 -6.70 3.85
CA ALA A 31 3.29 -7.96 3.13
C ALA A 31 2.26 -8.15 2.00
N LEU A 32 0.98 -7.85 2.29
CA LEU A 32 -0.09 -7.91 1.29
C LEU A 32 0.12 -6.87 0.18
N MET A 33 0.58 -5.65 0.52
CA MET A 33 0.94 -4.64 -0.49
C MET A 33 2.06 -5.11 -1.39
N LEU A 34 3.13 -5.70 -0.82
CA LEU A 34 4.25 -6.21 -1.61
C LEU A 34 3.82 -7.35 -2.55
N ALA A 35 3.08 -8.34 -2.04
CA ALA A 35 2.58 -9.44 -2.86
C ALA A 35 1.67 -8.95 -3.99
N THR A 36 0.79 -7.99 -3.69
CA THR A 36 -0.10 -7.37 -4.69
C THR A 36 0.70 -6.57 -5.71
N GLY A 37 1.73 -5.82 -5.29
CA GLY A 37 2.59 -5.04 -6.18
C GLY A 37 3.40 -5.91 -7.15
N ILE A 38 3.96 -7.02 -6.67
CA ILE A 38 4.66 -8.00 -7.51
C ILE A 38 3.70 -8.65 -8.50
N LEU A 39 2.50 -9.04 -8.06
CA LEU A 39 1.48 -9.63 -8.92
C LEU A 39 1.04 -8.66 -10.02
N LEU A 40 0.80 -7.39 -9.69
CA LEU A 40 0.44 -6.36 -10.67
C LEU A 40 1.58 -6.08 -11.67
N ALA A 41 2.82 -6.06 -11.21
CA ALA A 41 3.99 -5.93 -12.08
C ALA A 41 4.12 -7.14 -13.04
N GLY A 42 3.88 -8.35 -12.55
CA GLY A 42 3.87 -9.57 -13.37
C GLY A 42 2.76 -9.56 -14.43
N LEU A 43 1.54 -9.16 -14.05
CA LEU A 43 0.43 -9.02 -15.00
C LEU A 43 0.71 -7.95 -16.06
N TRP A 44 1.34 -6.84 -15.67
CA TRP A 44 1.76 -5.79 -16.61
C TRP A 44 2.82 -6.30 -17.59
N ALA A 45 3.81 -7.08 -17.12
CA ALA A 45 4.83 -7.70 -17.96
C ALA A 45 4.27 -8.74 -18.95
N MET A 46 3.19 -9.43 -18.58
CA MET A 46 2.46 -10.35 -19.47
C MET A 46 1.55 -9.63 -20.49
N GLY A 47 1.54 -8.30 -20.52
CA GLY A 47 0.74 -7.52 -21.46
C GLY A 47 -0.75 -7.43 -21.11
N ILE A 48 -1.18 -7.96 -19.97
CA ILE A 48 -2.56 -7.89 -19.50
C ILE A 48 -2.78 -6.48 -18.93
N ARG A 49 -3.18 -5.50 -19.76
CA ARG A 49 -3.32 -4.09 -19.36
C ARG A 49 -4.78 -3.68 -19.09
N ASP A 50 -5.73 -4.29 -19.80
CA ASP A 50 -7.13 -3.86 -19.86
C ASP A 50 -7.97 -4.10 -18.58
N GLY A 51 -7.40 -4.74 -17.56
CA GLY A 51 -8.05 -4.96 -16.25
C GLY A 51 -7.34 -4.34 -15.04
N LEU A 52 -6.14 -3.79 -15.22
CA LEU A 52 -5.38 -3.23 -14.10
C LEU A 52 -5.88 -1.85 -13.70
N SER A 53 -6.25 -1.02 -14.67
CA SER A 53 -6.63 0.37 -14.47
C SER A 53 -8.09 0.52 -14.06
N ILE A 54 -8.36 1.42 -13.12
CA ILE A 54 -9.72 1.85 -12.78
C ILE A 54 -9.71 3.37 -12.84
N ALA A 55 -10.69 3.96 -13.53
CA ALA A 55 -10.85 5.40 -13.65
C ALA A 55 -12.27 5.82 -13.23
N PRO A 56 -12.63 5.69 -11.94
CA PRO A 56 -13.94 6.12 -11.47
C PRO A 56 -14.06 7.64 -11.59
N VAL A 57 -15.23 8.12 -11.99
CA VAL A 57 -15.55 9.56 -12.07
C VAL A 57 -15.76 10.07 -10.65
N VAL A 58 -14.94 11.04 -10.24
CA VAL A 58 -15.01 11.68 -8.90
C VAL A 58 -15.84 12.96 -8.97
N LEU A 59 -15.77 13.69 -10.09
CA LEU A 59 -16.53 14.91 -10.28
C LEU A 59 -17.06 14.99 -11.72
N SER A 60 -18.37 15.08 -11.89
CA SER A 60 -19.01 15.05 -13.22
C SER A 60 -18.78 16.33 -14.04
N LYS A 61 -18.54 17.47 -13.38
CA LYS A 61 -18.14 18.74 -14.01
C LYS A 61 -17.03 19.33 -13.14
N PRO A 62 -15.76 19.43 -13.59
CA PRO A 62 -15.20 19.15 -14.91
C PRO A 62 -14.61 17.72 -15.00
N GLU A 63 -15.43 16.70 -15.26
CA GLU A 63 -15.07 15.28 -15.52
C GLU A 63 -13.74 14.76 -14.92
N ILE A 64 -13.52 14.99 -13.63
CA ILE A 64 -12.30 14.56 -12.94
C ILE A 64 -12.44 13.06 -12.66
N ARG A 65 -11.56 12.26 -13.27
CA ARG A 65 -11.48 10.81 -13.09
C ARG A 65 -10.25 10.46 -12.28
N LEU A 66 -10.39 9.52 -11.35
CA LEU A 66 -9.28 9.06 -10.52
C LEU A 66 -8.51 7.97 -11.26
N GLY A 67 -7.51 8.36 -12.06
CA GLY A 67 -6.74 7.43 -12.89
C GLY A 67 -5.81 6.53 -12.08
N LEU A 68 -6.29 5.37 -11.63
CA LEU A 68 -5.48 4.35 -10.96
C LEU A 68 -4.90 3.37 -11.99
N GLY A 69 -4.05 3.85 -12.89
CA GLY A 69 -3.44 3.04 -13.95
C GLY A 69 -1.92 2.89 -13.81
N LEU A 70 -1.39 1.79 -14.34
CA LEU A 70 0.04 1.62 -14.61
C LEU A 70 0.26 1.93 -16.10
N TYR A 71 0.43 3.21 -16.41
CA TYR A 71 0.46 3.71 -17.79
C TYR A 71 1.79 3.44 -18.49
N ASP A 72 2.89 3.42 -17.73
CA ASP A 72 4.24 3.29 -18.25
C ASP A 72 5.12 2.43 -17.33
N GLY A 73 6.22 1.89 -17.86
CA GLY A 73 7.19 1.10 -17.11
C GLY A 73 7.77 1.86 -15.92
N MET A 74 7.90 3.18 -16.04
CA MET A 74 8.31 4.04 -14.93
C MET A 74 7.32 3.98 -13.75
N SER A 75 6.01 3.93 -14.02
CA SER A 75 4.99 3.81 -12.97
C SER A 75 5.09 2.48 -12.22
N VAL A 76 5.41 1.41 -12.93
CA VAL A 76 5.59 0.06 -12.35
C VAL A 76 6.82 0.03 -11.44
N ILE A 77 7.95 0.58 -11.88
CA ILE A 77 9.18 0.63 -11.08
C ILE A 77 8.95 1.47 -9.81
N MET A 78 8.33 2.64 -9.94
CA MET A 78 8.01 3.51 -8.80
C MET A 78 7.07 2.82 -7.80
N MET A 79 6.05 2.13 -8.30
CA MET A 79 5.16 1.33 -7.47
C MET A 79 5.93 0.23 -6.72
N LEU A 80 6.79 -0.53 -7.41
CA LEU A 80 7.59 -1.61 -6.80
C LEU A 80 8.55 -1.08 -5.75
N LEU A 81 9.28 0.00 -6.04
CA LEU A 81 10.17 0.65 -5.07
C LEU A 81 9.40 1.10 -3.84
N SER A 82 8.23 1.73 -4.02
CA SER A 82 7.38 2.18 -2.92
C SER A 82 6.94 1.03 -2.00
N VAL A 83 6.42 -0.07 -2.57
CA VAL A 83 5.95 -1.21 -1.75
C VAL A 83 7.10 -1.97 -1.09
N VAL A 84 8.27 -2.07 -1.73
CA VAL A 84 9.47 -2.70 -1.15
C VAL A 84 9.98 -1.88 0.03
N VAL A 85 10.09 -0.55 -0.12
CA VAL A 85 10.52 0.34 0.95
C VAL A 85 9.53 0.30 2.13
N ALA A 86 8.22 0.32 1.86
CA ALA A 86 7.21 0.19 2.90
C ALA A 86 7.30 -1.15 3.65
N PHE A 87 7.51 -2.25 2.93
CA PHE A 87 7.70 -3.58 3.51
C PHE A 87 8.95 -3.68 4.37
N ALA A 88 10.06 -3.10 3.91
CA ALA A 88 11.32 -3.03 4.65
C ALA A 88 11.14 -2.21 5.93
N ALA A 89 10.58 -0.99 5.82
CA ALA A 89 10.34 -0.10 6.95
C ALA A 89 9.46 -0.74 8.03
N ALA A 90 8.45 -1.52 7.65
CA ALA A 90 7.59 -2.23 8.59
C ALA A 90 8.29 -3.37 9.37
N ARG A 91 9.48 -3.80 8.93
CA ARG A 91 10.27 -4.88 9.56
C ARG A 91 11.54 -4.37 10.25
N THR A 92 12.15 -3.33 9.71
CA THR A 92 13.35 -2.71 10.27
C THR A 92 13.02 -1.67 11.34
N GLY A 93 11.79 -1.15 11.33
CA GLY A 93 11.30 -0.24 12.36
C GLY A 93 11.25 -0.95 13.71
N SER A 94 12.21 -0.64 14.59
CA SER A 94 12.05 -0.87 16.01
C SER A 94 10.97 0.08 16.53
N CYS A 95 9.71 -0.35 16.47
CA CYS A 95 8.73 0.13 17.43
C CYS A 95 9.14 -0.45 18.80
N LYS A 96 10.24 0.06 19.38
CA LYS A 96 10.37 0.04 20.84
C LYS A 96 9.03 0.51 21.36
N LYS A 97 8.47 -0.16 22.37
CA LYS A 97 7.24 0.30 23.03
C LYS A 97 7.45 1.79 23.30
N ARG A 98 6.83 2.63 22.48
CA ARG A 98 6.97 4.09 22.55
C ARG A 98 6.54 4.57 23.95
N HIS A 99 5.73 3.75 24.62
CA HIS A 99 5.38 3.84 26.03
C HIS A 99 6.58 3.68 26.98
N GLU A 100 7.48 2.71 26.79
CA GLU A 100 8.66 2.52 27.65
C GLU A 100 9.70 3.64 27.46
N SER A 101 9.85 4.16 26.22
CA SER A 101 10.81 5.23 25.93
C SER A 101 10.32 6.64 26.28
N LEU A 102 9.01 6.90 26.26
CA LEU A 102 8.46 8.21 26.61
C LEU A 102 8.23 8.38 28.11
N TRP A 103 8.05 7.27 28.85
CA TRP A 103 7.68 7.35 30.26
C TRP A 103 8.80 7.02 31.25
N ASN A 104 9.93 6.41 30.84
CA ASN A 104 11.08 6.12 31.73
C ASN A 104 10.67 5.68 33.15
N ILE A 105 9.65 4.82 33.26
CA ILE A 105 9.23 4.26 34.54
C ILE A 105 9.95 2.91 34.64
N SER A 106 11.04 2.93 35.42
CA SER A 106 11.73 1.75 35.96
C SER A 106 10.82 0.98 36.91
#